data_AF-A0A7C4WLM7-F1
#
_entry.id   AF-A0A7C4WLM7-F1
#
_cell.length_a   1.000
_cell.length_b   1.000
_cell.length_c   1.000
_cell.angle_alpha   90.00
_cell.angle_beta   90.00
_cell.angle_gamma   90.00
#
_symmetry.space_group_name_H-M   'P 1'
#
loop_
_entity.id
_entity.type
_entity.pdbx_description
1 polymer ?
#
loop_
_entity_poly.entity_id
_entity_poly.type
_entity_poly.pdbx_seq_one_letter_code
_entity_poly.pdbx_strand_id
1 'polypeptide(L)'
;MYLTSLVHREKLFRIAERWLCGRLEPDDGQEITRILICDGFVLAEVLEWVAKRLLAKIYEGPVRQQRIRFKGQLRDTICRAGAFERDSSARALLRQYEENPDFFYREAPVNGTVCLDERGRLLGFYRIKRPRRIAEKANRYIANWIFRMVQNRARQMAEERALRLGVPVDRLLTPEKEMLEEFVAAEESIARKFSDGSIELDRNAMTIDDVGGIKVIADPDRLTRLETALGEDGLVRVVDKENYWGGYRATSLVLEAGWDREEIARRYEECRGWERYVRRGIPEQELRKGFRRFLEDAEPTLRLELILSTFPDLVESEFGQAIHEKRILAQRDNRTYKGNIPVNVEFLIEYLFAVGFSPQTRVDRLPIKLWGRYLPDTVIGCIRNLYSIPEDDLLM
;
A
#
# COMPACT_ATOMS: atom_id res chain seq x y z
N MET A 1 8.58 0.92 -7.41
CA MET A 1 7.24 0.71 -6.78
C MET A 1 6.18 0.95 -7.83
N TYR A 2 5.45 -0.09 -8.24
CA TYR A 2 4.42 0.00 -9.29
C TYR A 2 3.03 -0.18 -8.65
N LEU A 3 2.31 0.93 -8.45
CA LEU A 3 1.04 0.94 -7.73
C LEU A 3 -0.13 0.83 -8.70
N THR A 4 -0.68 -0.36 -8.90
CA THR A 4 -1.71 -0.58 -9.95
C THR A 4 -3.06 0.04 -9.64
N SER A 5 -3.33 0.41 -8.38
CA SER A 5 -4.50 1.24 -8.02
C SER A 5 -4.36 2.72 -8.40
N LEU A 6 -3.18 3.16 -8.85
CA LEU A 6 -2.91 4.51 -9.30
C LEU A 6 -2.97 4.57 -10.83
N VAL A 7 -3.52 5.65 -11.38
CA VAL A 7 -3.70 5.84 -12.81
C VAL A 7 -2.47 6.44 -13.48
N HIS A 8 -1.59 7.09 -12.72
CA HIS A 8 -0.27 7.55 -13.15
C HIS A 8 0.87 6.66 -12.66
N ARG A 9 0.58 5.36 -12.48
CA ARG A 9 1.53 4.34 -11.98
C ARG A 9 2.85 4.27 -12.73
N GLU A 10 2.83 4.47 -14.06
CA GLU A 10 4.05 4.51 -14.89
C GLU A 10 4.93 5.71 -14.54
N LYS A 11 4.33 6.91 -14.45
CA LYS A 11 5.06 8.13 -14.08
C LYS A 11 5.66 8.01 -12.68
N LEU A 12 4.87 7.56 -11.70
CA LEU A 12 5.35 7.36 -10.33
C LEU A 12 6.47 6.30 -10.25
N PHE A 13 6.36 5.22 -11.03
CA PHE A 13 7.40 4.20 -11.10
C PHE A 13 8.72 4.75 -11.62
N ARG A 14 8.69 5.54 -12.71
CA ARG A 14 9.88 6.18 -13.28
C ARG A 14 10.52 7.16 -12.30
N ILE A 15 9.74 7.98 -11.61
CA ILE A 15 10.26 8.89 -10.57
C ILE A 15 10.96 8.07 -9.47
N ALA A 16 10.30 7.04 -8.95
CA ALA A 16 10.89 6.17 -7.93
C ALA A 16 12.17 5.47 -8.42
N GLU A 17 12.21 5.01 -9.67
CA GLU A 17 13.41 4.42 -10.29
C GLU A 17 14.59 5.40 -10.32
N ARG A 18 14.35 6.62 -10.82
CA ARG A 18 15.36 7.69 -10.83
C ARG A 18 15.87 7.98 -9.41
N TRP A 19 14.96 8.13 -8.46
CA TRP A 19 15.31 8.44 -7.07
C TRP A 19 16.15 7.33 -6.42
N LEU A 20 15.80 6.06 -6.64
CA LEU A 20 16.58 4.91 -6.16
C LEU A 20 18.01 4.90 -6.74
N CYS A 21 18.19 5.43 -7.95
CA CYS A 21 19.50 5.63 -8.59
C CYS A 21 20.14 6.99 -8.23
N GLY A 22 19.60 7.72 -7.25
CA GLY A 22 20.10 9.03 -6.83
C GLY A 22 19.98 10.15 -7.88
N ARG A 23 19.10 9.97 -8.88
CA ARG A 23 18.81 10.96 -9.92
C ARG A 23 17.53 11.72 -9.57
N LEU A 24 17.66 13.03 -9.41
CA LEU A 24 16.56 13.95 -9.14
C LEU A 24 16.35 14.86 -10.35
N GLU A 25 15.12 14.94 -10.84
CA GLU A 25 14.73 15.93 -11.83
C GLU A 25 14.07 17.14 -11.13
N PRO A 26 14.20 18.37 -11.69
CA PRO A 26 13.73 19.60 -11.05
C PRO A 26 12.24 19.58 -10.65
N ASP A 27 11.41 18.92 -11.46
CA ASP A 27 9.96 18.91 -11.30
C ASP A 27 9.43 17.68 -10.55
N ASP A 28 10.29 16.76 -10.11
CA ASP A 28 9.88 15.49 -9.50
C ASP A 28 8.94 15.70 -8.31
N GLY A 29 9.26 16.64 -7.42
CA GLY A 29 8.44 16.89 -6.23
C GLY A 29 7.06 17.48 -6.57
N GLN A 30 6.97 18.34 -7.60
CA GLN A 30 5.68 18.84 -8.08
C GLN A 30 4.87 17.73 -8.75
N GLU A 31 5.52 16.89 -9.56
CA GLU A 31 4.87 15.81 -10.29
C GLU A 31 4.37 14.71 -9.34
N ILE A 32 5.15 14.31 -8.33
CA ILE A 32 4.70 13.40 -7.27
C ILE A 32 3.45 13.96 -6.60
N THR A 33 3.44 15.24 -6.22
CA THR A 33 2.29 15.86 -5.57
C THR A 33 1.06 15.84 -6.47
N ARG A 34 1.20 16.17 -7.76
CA ARG A 34 0.12 16.10 -8.75
C ARG A 34 -0.45 14.69 -8.86
N ILE A 35 0.42 13.70 -9.01
CA ILE A 35 0.04 12.28 -9.07
C ILE A 35 -0.76 11.88 -7.82
N LEU A 36 -0.25 12.15 -6.61
CA LEU A 36 -0.92 11.72 -5.38
C LEU A 36 -2.24 12.47 -5.09
N ILE A 37 -2.41 13.68 -5.61
CA ILE A 37 -3.69 14.41 -5.56
C ILE A 37 -4.68 13.79 -6.55
N CYS A 38 -4.26 13.67 -7.81
CA CYS A 38 -5.09 13.21 -8.91
C CYS A 38 -5.58 11.78 -8.67
N ASP A 39 -4.63 10.86 -8.46
CA ASP A 39 -4.92 9.44 -8.33
C ASP A 39 -5.62 9.14 -7.01
N GLY A 40 -5.34 9.93 -5.96
CA GLY A 40 -6.05 9.84 -4.70
C GLY A 40 -7.54 10.19 -4.83
N PHE A 41 -7.88 11.13 -5.72
CA PHE A 41 -9.27 11.47 -6.03
C PHE A 41 -9.92 10.40 -6.91
N VAL A 42 -9.28 10.03 -8.03
CA VAL A 42 -9.78 8.99 -8.94
C VAL A 42 -10.05 7.69 -8.19
N LEU A 43 -9.09 7.24 -7.37
CA LEU A 43 -9.22 6.00 -6.60
C LEU A 43 -10.39 6.06 -5.61
N ALA A 44 -10.65 7.21 -4.97
CA ALA A 44 -11.75 7.34 -4.02
C ALA A 44 -13.11 7.20 -4.70
N GLU A 45 -13.30 7.88 -5.84
CA GLU A 45 -14.54 7.82 -6.62
C GLU A 45 -14.77 6.43 -7.22
N VAL A 46 -13.72 5.80 -7.77
CA VAL A 46 -13.82 4.44 -8.33
C VAL A 46 -14.10 3.41 -7.24
N LEU A 47 -13.47 3.51 -6.06
CA LEU A 47 -13.78 2.64 -4.92
C LEU A 47 -15.25 2.76 -4.49
N GLU A 48 -15.77 3.99 -4.40
CA GLU A 48 -17.16 4.21 -4.02
C GLU A 48 -18.12 3.60 -5.04
N TRP A 49 -17.86 3.85 -6.33
CA TRP A 49 -18.66 3.32 -7.44
C TRP A 49 -18.63 1.78 -7.49
N VAL A 50 -17.45 1.17 -7.46
CA VAL A 50 -17.30 -0.30 -7.45
C VAL A 50 -17.99 -0.89 -6.22
N ALA A 51 -17.77 -0.33 -5.03
CA ALA A 51 -18.40 -0.85 -3.80
C ALA A 51 -19.93 -0.80 -3.87
N LYS A 52 -20.53 0.30 -4.35
CA LYS A 52 -21.99 0.41 -4.55
C LYS A 52 -22.49 -0.64 -5.54
N ARG A 53 -21.79 -0.82 -6.65
CA ARG A 53 -22.13 -1.80 -7.69
C ARG A 53 -22.09 -3.24 -7.16
N LEU A 54 -21.04 -3.60 -6.44
CA LEU A 54 -20.89 -4.93 -5.84
C LEU A 54 -22.02 -5.23 -4.85
N LEU A 55 -22.33 -4.28 -3.98
CA LEU A 55 -23.39 -4.45 -2.99
C LEU A 55 -24.78 -4.55 -3.63
N ALA A 56 -25.06 -3.77 -4.69
CA ALA A 56 -26.33 -3.83 -5.41
C ALA A 56 -26.59 -5.18 -6.12
N LYS A 57 -25.56 -6.00 -6.37
CA LYS A 57 -25.72 -7.35 -6.94
C LYS A 57 -26.26 -8.37 -5.92
N ILE A 58 -26.13 -8.10 -4.62
CA ILE A 58 -26.42 -9.08 -3.56
C ILE A 58 -27.32 -8.55 -2.43
N TYR A 59 -27.57 -7.24 -2.39
CA TYR A 59 -28.48 -6.61 -1.45
C TYR A 59 -29.54 -5.80 -2.21
N GLU A 60 -30.77 -5.90 -1.74
CA GLU A 60 -31.88 -5.03 -2.14
C GLU A 60 -31.97 -3.86 -1.16
N GLY A 61 -32.37 -2.69 -1.68
CA GLY A 61 -32.57 -1.48 -0.88
C GLY A 61 -31.36 -0.53 -0.84
N PRO A 62 -31.52 0.65 -0.22
CA PRO A 62 -30.50 1.68 -0.18
C PRO A 62 -29.33 1.29 0.73
N VAL A 63 -28.11 1.58 0.28
CA VAL A 63 -26.88 1.41 1.06
C VAL A 63 -26.49 2.76 1.66
N ARG A 64 -26.49 2.85 3.00
CA ARG A 64 -26.00 4.04 3.71
C ARG A 64 -24.47 3.95 3.86
N GLN A 65 -23.77 4.97 3.38
CA GLN A 65 -22.32 5.07 3.52
C GLN A 65 -21.94 6.02 4.65
N GLN A 66 -20.99 5.60 5.49
CA GLN A 66 -20.46 6.40 6.59
C GLN A 66 -18.94 6.39 6.59
N ARG A 67 -18.33 7.58 6.55
CA ARG A 67 -16.87 7.72 6.59
C ARG A 67 -16.32 7.39 7.97
N ILE A 68 -15.20 6.67 7.99
CA ILE A 68 -14.43 6.32 9.18
C ILE A 68 -12.98 6.80 9.04
N ARG A 69 -12.41 7.22 10.17
CA ARG A 69 -11.04 7.75 10.31
C ARG A 69 -10.17 6.89 11.23
N PHE A 70 -10.77 6.03 12.04
CA PHE A 70 -10.08 5.14 12.98
C PHE A 70 -10.65 3.73 12.91
N LYS A 71 -9.81 2.73 13.20
CA LYS A 71 -10.21 1.34 13.28
C LYS A 71 -11.27 1.11 14.37
N GLY A 72 -11.22 1.85 15.47
CA GLY A 72 -12.25 1.81 16.51
C GLY A 72 -13.66 2.02 15.96
N GLN A 73 -13.84 2.97 15.03
CA GLN A 73 -15.15 3.22 14.43
C GLN A 73 -15.66 2.04 13.58
N LEU A 74 -14.75 1.32 12.91
CA LEU A 74 -15.08 0.07 12.22
C LEU A 74 -15.46 -1.01 13.24
N ARG A 75 -14.64 -1.20 14.28
CA ARG A 75 -14.85 -2.21 15.33
C ARG A 75 -16.18 -1.98 16.07
N ASP A 76 -16.49 -0.75 16.44
CA ASP A 76 -17.77 -0.36 17.05
C ASP A 76 -18.96 -0.65 16.13
N THR A 77 -18.76 -0.50 14.82
CA THR A 77 -19.79 -0.85 13.83
C THR A 77 -19.97 -2.36 13.72
N ILE A 78 -18.89 -3.13 13.81
CA ILE A 78 -18.95 -4.60 13.84
C ILE A 78 -19.67 -5.08 15.11
N CYS A 79 -19.36 -4.52 16.29
CA CYS A 79 -20.05 -4.90 17.54
C CYS A 79 -21.55 -4.65 17.47
N ARG A 80 -21.98 -3.49 16.96
CA ARG A 80 -23.41 -3.19 16.75
C ARG A 80 -24.08 -4.16 15.78
N ALA A 81 -23.39 -4.53 14.70
CA ALA A 81 -23.91 -5.52 13.76
C ALA A 81 -23.95 -6.94 14.34
N GLY A 82 -23.01 -7.26 15.24
CA GLY A 82 -22.89 -8.56 15.91
C GLY A 82 -23.96 -8.86 16.95
N ALA A 83 -24.81 -7.88 17.32
CA ALA A 83 -25.95 -8.09 18.21
C ALA A 83 -26.92 -9.18 17.71
N PHE A 84 -26.89 -9.48 16.41
CA PHE A 84 -27.73 -10.51 15.78
C PHE A 84 -26.98 -11.82 15.46
N GLU A 85 -25.69 -11.92 15.83
CA GLU A 85 -24.86 -13.07 15.52
C GLU A 85 -25.18 -14.27 16.44
N ARG A 86 -25.32 -15.45 15.83
CA ARG A 86 -25.63 -16.70 16.53
C ARG A 86 -24.36 -17.43 16.94
N ASP A 87 -23.26 -17.25 16.22
CA ASP A 87 -21.97 -17.86 16.53
C ASP A 87 -21.47 -17.45 17.93
N SER A 88 -21.17 -18.45 18.78
CA SER A 88 -20.73 -18.24 20.16
C SER A 88 -19.29 -17.74 20.25
N SER A 89 -18.43 -18.14 19.31
CA SER A 89 -17.02 -17.76 19.26
C SER A 89 -16.87 -16.31 18.82
N ALA A 90 -17.60 -15.91 17.77
CA ALA A 90 -17.65 -14.51 17.33
C ALA A 90 -18.15 -13.59 18.45
N ARG A 91 -19.21 -13.99 19.16
CA ARG A 91 -19.71 -13.21 20.32
C ARG A 91 -18.71 -13.10 21.47
N ALA A 92 -17.88 -14.11 21.69
CA ALA A 92 -16.84 -14.05 22.71
C ALA A 92 -15.77 -13.00 22.36
N LEU A 93 -15.33 -12.94 21.10
CA LEU A 93 -14.36 -11.93 20.64
C LEU A 93 -14.92 -10.51 20.70
N LEU A 94 -16.19 -10.32 20.35
CA LEU A 94 -16.86 -9.02 20.46
C LEU A 94 -16.91 -8.53 21.91
N ARG A 95 -17.22 -9.42 22.87
CA ARG A 95 -17.20 -9.08 24.30
C ARG A 95 -15.82 -8.69 24.80
N GLN A 96 -14.77 -9.40 24.39
CA GLN A 96 -13.40 -9.05 24.77
C GLN A 96 -13.02 -7.63 24.32
N TYR A 97 -13.47 -7.23 23.12
CA TYR A 97 -13.30 -5.87 22.66
C TYR A 97 -14.08 -4.85 23.48
N GLU A 98 -15.33 -5.14 23.82
CA GLU A 98 -16.15 -4.25 24.65
C GLU A 98 -15.55 -4.07 26.06
N GLU A 99 -14.93 -5.10 26.61
CA GLU A 99 -14.25 -5.08 27.91
C GLU A 99 -12.91 -4.32 27.88
N ASN A 100 -12.16 -4.39 26.78
CA ASN A 100 -10.88 -3.69 26.63
C ASN A 100 -10.61 -3.24 25.18
N PRO A 101 -11.23 -2.13 24.72
CA PRO A 101 -11.10 -1.67 23.34
C PRO A 101 -9.66 -1.31 22.92
N ASP A 102 -8.84 -0.83 23.87
CA ASP A 102 -7.48 -0.34 23.60
C ASP A 102 -6.53 -1.46 23.19
N PHE A 103 -6.76 -2.68 23.66
CA PHE A 103 -6.00 -3.87 23.24
C PHE A 103 -6.14 -4.15 21.74
N PHE A 104 -7.23 -3.67 21.12
CA PHE A 104 -7.53 -3.88 19.72
C PHE A 104 -7.27 -2.62 18.92
N TYR A 105 -6.11 -1.98 19.08
CA TYR A 105 -5.59 -0.93 18.20
C TYR A 105 -6.64 0.11 17.77
N ARG A 106 -7.50 0.55 18.70
CA ARG A 106 -8.68 1.38 18.42
C ARG A 106 -8.31 2.67 17.68
N GLU A 107 -7.25 3.30 18.13
CA GLU A 107 -6.72 4.56 17.60
C GLU A 107 -5.92 4.38 16.29
N ALA A 108 -5.77 3.14 15.80
CA ALA A 108 -5.11 2.89 14.53
C ALA A 108 -5.89 3.59 13.41
N PRO A 109 -5.25 4.52 12.69
CA PRO A 109 -5.99 5.43 11.87
C PRO A 109 -6.27 4.77 10.50
N VAL A 110 -7.41 5.07 9.86
CA VAL A 110 -7.91 4.52 8.59
C VAL A 110 -8.41 5.65 7.67
N ASN A 111 -8.44 5.45 6.35
CA ASN A 111 -9.19 6.28 5.43
C ASN A 111 -10.17 5.39 4.68
N GLY A 112 -11.39 5.28 5.19
CA GLY A 112 -12.36 4.35 4.64
C GLY A 112 -13.80 4.76 4.90
N THR A 113 -14.70 3.94 4.37
CA THR A 113 -16.14 4.13 4.44
C THR A 113 -16.77 2.78 4.71
N VAL A 114 -17.65 2.73 5.71
CA VAL A 114 -18.49 1.56 5.98
C VAL A 114 -19.81 1.69 5.21
N CYS A 115 -20.31 0.56 4.72
CA CYS A 115 -21.56 0.43 3.98
C CYS A 115 -22.55 -0.33 4.86
N LEU A 116 -23.69 0.29 5.14
CA LEU A 116 -24.72 -0.22 6.05
C LEU A 116 -26.06 -0.36 5.33
N ASP A 117 -26.87 -1.33 5.74
CA ASP A 117 -28.28 -1.37 5.36
C ASP A 117 -29.14 -0.42 6.20
N GLU A 118 -30.44 -0.36 5.90
CA GLU A 118 -31.44 0.43 6.64
C GLU A 118 -31.53 0.06 8.13
N ARG A 119 -31.20 -1.19 8.48
CA ARG A 119 -31.20 -1.69 9.86
C ARG A 119 -29.86 -1.44 10.57
N GLY A 120 -28.91 -0.78 9.90
CA GLY A 120 -27.58 -0.49 10.44
C GLY A 120 -26.63 -1.70 10.44
N ARG A 121 -26.97 -2.80 9.75
CA ARG A 121 -26.08 -3.96 9.62
C ARG A 121 -24.96 -3.65 8.63
N LEU A 122 -23.77 -4.14 8.94
CA LEU A 122 -22.59 -3.97 8.10
C LEU A 122 -22.64 -4.88 6.87
N LEU A 123 -22.69 -4.27 5.68
CA LEU A 123 -22.68 -4.96 4.39
C LEU A 123 -21.28 -5.04 3.78
N GLY A 124 -20.43 -4.08 4.12
CA GLY A 124 -19.14 -3.92 3.48
C GLY A 124 -18.39 -2.72 4.03
N PHE A 125 -17.12 -2.60 3.65
CA PHE A 125 -16.39 -1.35 3.76
C PHE A 125 -15.35 -1.26 2.66
N TYR A 126 -14.95 -0.05 2.31
CA TYR A 126 -13.84 0.18 1.40
C TYR A 126 -12.87 1.20 2.00
N ARG A 127 -11.61 1.13 1.60
CA ARG A 127 -10.54 1.98 2.14
C ARG A 127 -9.46 2.24 1.11
N ILE A 128 -8.75 3.35 1.33
CA ILE A 128 -7.47 3.64 0.70
C ILE A 128 -6.37 3.42 1.74
N LYS A 129 -5.35 2.63 1.38
CA LYS A 129 -4.17 2.45 2.22
C LYS A 129 -3.46 3.78 2.42
N ARG A 130 -2.97 3.95 3.64
CA ARG A 130 -2.24 5.16 4.00
C ARG A 130 -0.88 5.19 3.34
N PRO A 131 -0.36 6.37 2.97
CA PRO A 131 0.95 6.53 2.35
C PRO A 131 2.07 5.80 3.09
N ARG A 132 2.15 5.97 4.42
CA ARG A 132 3.11 5.23 5.26
C ARG A 132 3.01 3.70 5.11
N ARG A 133 1.80 3.15 5.01
CA ARG A 133 1.59 1.71 4.78
C ARG A 133 1.96 1.28 3.36
N ILE A 134 1.73 2.14 2.38
CA ILE A 134 2.17 1.89 1.00
C ILE A 134 3.70 1.90 0.95
N ALA A 135 4.34 2.88 1.59
CA ALA A 135 5.80 2.99 1.70
C ALA A 135 6.42 1.75 2.37
N GLU A 136 5.87 1.32 3.50
CA GLU A 136 6.30 0.08 4.18
C GLU A 136 6.18 -1.16 3.27
N LYS A 137 5.07 -1.28 2.53
CA LYS A 137 4.87 -2.41 1.60
C LYS A 137 5.83 -2.32 0.41
N ALA A 138 6.00 -1.15 -0.18
CA ALA A 138 6.94 -0.91 -1.27
C ALA A 138 8.38 -1.20 -0.86
N ASN A 139 8.79 -0.71 0.33
CA ASN A 139 10.09 -1.02 0.91
C ASN A 139 10.30 -2.54 1.01
N ARG A 140 9.33 -3.28 1.55
CA ARG A 140 9.45 -4.74 1.65
C ARG A 140 9.64 -5.41 0.30
N TYR A 141 8.90 -5.00 -0.74
CA TYR A 141 8.99 -5.61 -2.07
C TYR A 141 10.34 -5.30 -2.71
N ILE A 142 10.77 -4.04 -2.66
CA ILE A 142 12.07 -3.60 -3.19
C ILE A 142 13.22 -4.28 -2.43
N ALA A 143 13.18 -4.29 -1.09
CA ALA A 143 14.20 -4.92 -0.25
C ALA A 143 14.30 -6.42 -0.50
N ASN A 144 13.18 -7.13 -0.64
CA ASN A 144 13.17 -8.55 -0.98
C ASN A 144 13.73 -8.80 -2.38
N TRP A 145 13.42 -7.93 -3.34
CA TRP A 145 13.97 -8.02 -4.69
C TRP A 145 15.49 -7.81 -4.68
N ILE A 146 15.98 -6.77 -4.02
CA ILE A 146 17.42 -6.52 -3.84
C ILE A 146 18.09 -7.69 -3.13
N PHE A 147 17.48 -8.24 -2.08
CA PHE A 147 18.02 -9.40 -1.38
C PHE A 147 18.22 -10.59 -2.30
N ARG A 148 17.24 -10.90 -3.16
CA ARG A 148 17.38 -11.96 -4.17
C ARG A 148 18.52 -11.66 -5.14
N MET A 149 18.73 -10.41 -5.54
CA MET A 149 19.87 -10.04 -6.38
C MET A 149 21.21 -10.27 -5.68
N VAL A 150 21.33 -9.89 -4.40
CA VAL A 150 22.53 -10.11 -3.60
C VAL A 150 22.77 -11.62 -3.42
N GLN A 151 21.75 -12.40 -3.10
CA GLN A 151 21.84 -13.86 -2.99
C GLN A 151 22.29 -14.51 -4.30
N ASN A 152 21.72 -14.09 -5.43
CA ASN A 152 22.11 -14.59 -6.74
C ASN A 152 23.57 -14.24 -7.06
N ARG A 153 24.02 -13.02 -6.72
CA ARG A 153 25.41 -12.62 -6.94
C ARG A 153 26.38 -13.38 -6.03
N ALA A 154 26.05 -13.56 -4.75
CA ALA A 154 26.85 -14.35 -3.81
C ALA A 154 26.94 -15.82 -4.28
N ARG A 155 25.85 -16.39 -4.78
CA ARG A 155 25.85 -17.73 -5.38
C ARG A 155 26.78 -17.82 -6.60
N GLN A 156 26.75 -16.84 -7.50
CA GLN A 156 27.68 -16.79 -8.63
C GLN A 156 29.14 -16.73 -8.17
N MET A 157 29.44 -15.98 -7.12
CA MET A 157 30.80 -15.92 -6.57
C MET A 157 31.25 -17.27 -6.00
N ALA A 158 30.34 -17.99 -5.33
CA ALA A 158 30.60 -19.36 -4.87
C ALA A 158 30.81 -20.33 -6.06
N GLU A 159 30.04 -20.21 -7.14
CA GLU A 159 30.21 -21.00 -8.37
C GLU A 159 31.56 -20.70 -9.05
N GLU A 160 31.96 -19.42 -9.14
CA GLU A 160 33.27 -18.98 -9.62
C GLU A 160 34.42 -19.56 -8.76
N ARG A 161 34.26 -19.57 -7.42
CA ARG A 161 35.23 -20.21 -6.51
C ARG A 161 35.30 -21.73 -6.73
N ALA A 162 34.16 -22.42 -6.79
CA ALA A 162 34.10 -23.85 -7.02
C ALA A 162 34.85 -24.24 -8.31
N LEU A 163 34.61 -23.48 -9.38
CA LEU A 163 35.29 -23.66 -10.66
C LEU A 163 36.82 -23.48 -10.53
N ARG A 164 37.28 -22.43 -9.84
CA ARG A 164 38.73 -22.20 -9.60
C ARG A 164 39.39 -23.32 -8.81
N LEU A 165 38.65 -23.93 -7.88
CA LEU A 165 39.12 -25.04 -7.05
C LEU A 165 38.94 -26.42 -7.73
N GLY A 166 38.32 -26.48 -8.91
CA GLY A 166 38.05 -27.71 -9.62
C GLY A 166 37.07 -28.64 -8.89
N VAL A 167 36.22 -28.10 -8.00
CA VAL A 167 35.23 -28.88 -7.24
C VAL A 167 33.81 -28.53 -7.68
N PRO A 168 32.87 -29.50 -7.65
CA PRO A 168 31.44 -29.21 -7.79
C PRO A 168 30.94 -28.27 -6.67
N VAL A 169 30.03 -27.35 -7.00
CA VAL A 169 29.52 -26.34 -6.04
C VAL A 169 28.77 -26.97 -4.85
N ASP A 170 28.09 -28.09 -5.07
CA ASP A 170 27.42 -28.89 -4.02
C ASP A 170 28.40 -29.54 -3.04
N ARG A 171 29.69 -29.62 -3.40
CA ARG A 171 30.78 -30.13 -2.56
C ARG A 171 31.71 -29.04 -2.04
N LEU A 172 31.40 -27.77 -2.31
CA LEU A 172 32.20 -26.64 -1.86
C LEU A 172 31.95 -26.37 -0.38
N LEU A 173 32.93 -26.65 0.47
CA LEU A 173 32.92 -26.23 1.87
C LEU A 173 33.58 -24.85 1.99
N THR A 174 32.77 -23.82 2.24
CA THR A 174 33.25 -22.44 2.40
C THR A 174 33.20 -22.04 3.88
N PRO A 175 34.29 -21.54 4.48
CA PRO A 175 34.27 -20.98 5.82
C PRO A 175 33.24 -19.85 5.97
N GLU A 176 32.58 -19.76 7.13
CA GLU A 176 31.55 -18.74 7.39
C GLU A 176 32.04 -17.31 7.15
N LYS A 177 33.28 -17.02 7.56
CA LYS A 177 33.91 -15.72 7.33
C LYS A 177 34.00 -15.38 5.84
N GLU A 178 34.36 -16.34 4.99
CA GLU A 178 34.49 -16.12 3.55
C GLU A 178 33.10 -15.96 2.90
N MET A 179 32.10 -16.73 3.33
CA MET A 179 30.70 -16.52 2.90
C MET A 179 30.18 -15.12 3.25
N LEU A 180 30.54 -14.61 4.44
CA LEU A 180 30.18 -13.26 4.86
C LEU A 180 30.87 -12.19 4.01
N GLU A 181 32.17 -12.33 3.77
CA GLU A 181 32.94 -11.41 2.92
C GLU A 181 32.39 -11.38 1.48
N GLU A 182 32.01 -12.52 0.92
CA GLU A 182 31.36 -12.59 -0.39
C GLU A 182 29.99 -11.94 -0.41
N PHE A 183 29.20 -12.14 0.65
CA PHE A 183 27.89 -11.51 0.76
C PHE A 183 28.03 -9.98 0.81
N VAL A 184 29.00 -9.46 1.57
CA VAL A 184 29.30 -8.02 1.63
C VAL A 184 29.75 -7.51 0.26
N ALA A 185 30.66 -8.22 -0.42
CA ALA A 185 31.11 -7.84 -1.76
C ALA A 185 29.98 -7.90 -2.81
N ALA A 186 29.05 -8.85 -2.68
CA ALA A 186 27.86 -8.93 -3.50
C ALA A 186 26.93 -7.74 -3.24
N GLU A 187 26.68 -7.38 -1.98
CA GLU A 187 25.90 -6.19 -1.61
C GLU A 187 26.52 -4.91 -2.17
N GLU A 188 27.84 -4.73 -2.03
CA GLU A 188 28.56 -3.59 -2.62
C GLU A 188 28.44 -3.53 -4.14
N SER A 189 28.53 -4.67 -4.82
CA SER A 189 28.37 -4.75 -6.28
C SER A 189 26.97 -4.29 -6.71
N ILE A 190 25.93 -4.72 -6.00
CA ILE A 190 24.55 -4.27 -6.26
C ILE A 190 24.40 -2.77 -5.95
N ALA A 191 24.98 -2.27 -4.85
CA ALA A 191 24.95 -0.84 -4.52
C ALA A 191 25.62 0.02 -5.61
N ARG A 192 26.72 -0.45 -6.21
CA ARG A 192 27.38 0.24 -7.33
C ARG A 192 26.48 0.34 -8.55
N LYS A 193 25.72 -0.70 -8.87
CA LYS A 193 24.73 -0.67 -9.98
C LYS A 193 23.64 0.38 -9.80
N PHE A 194 23.25 0.66 -8.55
CA PHE A 194 22.36 1.79 -8.27
C PHE A 194 23.07 3.14 -8.44
N SER A 195 24.33 3.23 -8.01
CA SER A 195 25.12 4.45 -8.10
C SER A 195 25.48 4.86 -9.52
N ASP A 196 25.76 3.91 -10.41
CA ASP A 196 26.03 4.17 -11.83
C ASP A 196 24.76 4.20 -12.69
N GLY A 197 23.63 3.75 -12.13
CA GLY A 197 22.34 3.74 -12.80
C GLY A 197 22.17 2.62 -13.84
N SER A 198 22.99 1.57 -13.79
CA SER A 198 22.91 0.38 -14.65
C SER A 198 21.91 -0.68 -14.16
N ILE A 199 21.30 -0.45 -12.99
CA ILE A 199 20.28 -1.33 -12.44
C ILE A 199 18.98 -1.25 -13.28
N GLU A 200 18.42 -2.41 -13.63
CA GLU A 200 17.09 -2.50 -14.21
C GLU A 200 16.11 -2.99 -13.16
N LEU A 201 15.12 -2.15 -12.87
CA LEU A 201 14.11 -2.42 -11.86
C LEU A 201 13.03 -3.38 -12.39
N ASP A 202 12.85 -4.52 -11.72
CA ASP A 202 11.76 -5.46 -12.06
C ASP A 202 10.41 -4.92 -11.58
N ARG A 203 9.63 -4.39 -12.53
CA ARG A 203 8.26 -3.90 -12.31
C ARG A 203 7.40 -4.92 -11.58
N ASN A 204 7.41 -6.18 -12.02
CA ASN A 204 6.53 -7.23 -11.48
C ASN A 204 6.87 -7.52 -10.02
N ALA A 205 8.17 -7.56 -9.69
CA ALA A 205 8.63 -7.75 -8.31
C ALA A 205 8.25 -6.59 -7.36
N MET A 206 7.84 -5.44 -7.90
CA MET A 206 7.48 -4.24 -7.14
C MET A 206 6.03 -3.81 -7.32
N THR A 207 5.19 -4.67 -7.91
CA THR A 207 3.76 -4.42 -8.11
C THR A 207 3.00 -4.49 -6.79
N ILE A 208 2.12 -3.52 -6.55
CA ILE A 208 1.22 -3.47 -5.40
C ILE A 208 -0.21 -3.19 -5.88
N ASP A 209 -1.08 -4.18 -5.74
CA ASP A 209 -2.48 -4.11 -6.22
C ASP A 209 -3.50 -3.67 -5.16
N ASP A 210 -3.13 -3.65 -3.89
CA ASP A 210 -4.04 -3.49 -2.77
C ASP A 210 -3.95 -2.10 -2.11
N VAL A 211 -3.66 -1.05 -2.88
CA VAL A 211 -3.71 0.34 -2.35
C VAL A 211 -5.16 0.74 -2.09
N GLY A 212 -6.06 0.47 -3.04
CA GLY A 212 -7.50 0.51 -2.83
C GLY A 212 -8.03 -0.87 -2.47
N GLY A 213 -8.84 -0.97 -1.42
CA GLY A 213 -9.40 -2.24 -0.98
C GLY A 213 -10.88 -2.14 -0.61
N ILE A 214 -11.64 -3.15 -0.99
CA ILE A 214 -13.06 -3.35 -0.68
C ILE A 214 -13.18 -4.67 0.09
N LYS A 215 -13.97 -4.70 1.14
CA LYS A 215 -14.38 -5.92 1.82
C LYS A 215 -15.91 -6.00 1.79
N VAL A 216 -16.44 -7.08 1.27
CA VAL A 216 -17.87 -7.39 1.26
C VAL A 216 -18.16 -8.45 2.33
N ILE A 217 -19.19 -8.20 3.12
CA ILE A 217 -19.60 -9.06 4.23
C ILE A 217 -20.99 -9.59 3.94
N ALA A 218 -21.10 -10.90 3.67
CA ALA A 218 -22.38 -11.55 3.40
C ALA A 218 -22.34 -13.03 3.80
N ASP A 219 -23.49 -13.69 3.75
CA ASP A 219 -23.58 -15.15 3.89
C ASP A 219 -22.91 -15.87 2.68
N PRO A 220 -22.49 -17.14 2.85
CA PRO A 220 -21.79 -17.89 1.80
C PRO A 220 -22.51 -17.95 0.45
N ASP A 221 -23.85 -18.04 0.46
CA ASP A 221 -24.64 -18.13 -0.78
C ASP A 221 -24.59 -16.82 -1.56
N ARG A 222 -24.71 -15.68 -0.87
CA ARG A 222 -24.55 -14.35 -1.48
C ARG A 222 -23.13 -14.10 -1.97
N LEU A 223 -22.10 -14.52 -1.21
CA LEU A 223 -20.72 -14.38 -1.65
C LEU A 223 -20.44 -15.19 -2.92
N THR A 224 -20.95 -16.42 -3.00
CA THR A 224 -20.86 -17.27 -4.19
C THR A 224 -21.58 -16.63 -5.37
N ARG A 225 -22.80 -16.11 -5.16
CA ARG A 225 -23.53 -15.36 -6.19
C ARG A 225 -22.76 -14.13 -6.69
N LEU A 226 -22.14 -13.37 -5.79
CA LEU A 226 -21.36 -12.19 -6.16
C LEU A 226 -20.16 -12.59 -7.02
N GLU A 227 -19.47 -13.66 -6.65
CA GLU A 227 -18.34 -14.18 -7.40
C GLU A 227 -18.75 -14.61 -8.82
N THR A 228 -19.85 -15.35 -8.97
CA THR A 228 -20.39 -15.71 -10.29
C THR A 228 -20.75 -14.45 -11.09
N ALA A 229 -21.42 -13.48 -10.47
CA ALA A 229 -21.84 -12.23 -11.13
C ALA A 229 -20.68 -11.29 -11.48
N LEU A 230 -19.47 -11.53 -10.96
CA LEU A 230 -18.24 -10.85 -11.36
C LEU A 230 -17.62 -11.46 -12.61
N GLY A 231 -17.81 -12.76 -12.85
CA GLY A 231 -17.36 -13.41 -14.09
C GLY A 231 -18.06 -12.89 -15.35
N GLU A 232 -19.24 -12.32 -15.19
CA GLU A 232 -20.08 -11.79 -16.28
C GLU A 232 -20.12 -10.26 -16.34
N ASP A 233 -19.34 -9.54 -15.50
CA ASP A 233 -19.38 -8.08 -15.43
C ASP A 233 -18.54 -7.42 -16.54
N GLY A 234 -19.17 -6.61 -17.39
CA GLY A 234 -18.48 -5.91 -18.47
C GLY A 234 -17.62 -4.71 -18.04
N LEU A 235 -17.73 -4.24 -16.80
CA LEU A 235 -17.02 -3.04 -16.32
C LEU A 235 -15.94 -3.33 -15.27
N VAL A 236 -15.95 -4.54 -14.70
CA VAL A 236 -14.98 -4.98 -13.70
C VAL A 236 -14.53 -6.39 -14.04
N ARG A 237 -13.23 -6.61 -14.12
CA ARG A 237 -12.63 -7.90 -14.48
C ARG A 237 -11.82 -8.45 -13.31
N VAL A 238 -12.02 -9.72 -12.97
CA VAL A 238 -11.15 -10.42 -12.01
C VAL A 238 -9.83 -10.74 -12.72
N VAL A 239 -8.70 -10.27 -12.17
CA VAL A 239 -7.37 -10.52 -12.74
C VAL A 239 -6.54 -11.53 -11.95
N ASP A 240 -6.85 -11.69 -10.66
CA ASP A 240 -6.21 -12.67 -9.79
C ASP A 240 -7.17 -13.10 -8.68
N LYS A 241 -6.97 -14.31 -8.15
CA LYS A 241 -7.76 -14.89 -7.07
C LYS A 241 -6.86 -15.71 -6.14
N GLU A 242 -6.91 -15.38 -4.85
CA GLU A 242 -6.24 -16.11 -3.79
C GLU A 242 -7.25 -16.53 -2.71
N ASN A 243 -7.18 -17.79 -2.26
CA ASN A 243 -8.03 -18.30 -1.18
C ASN A 243 -7.17 -18.55 0.06
N TYR A 244 -7.57 -18.00 1.20
CA TYR A 244 -6.90 -18.22 2.49
C TYR A 244 -7.66 -19.25 3.33
N TRP A 245 -6.95 -20.30 3.77
CA TRP A 245 -7.54 -21.46 4.47
C TRP A 245 -7.01 -21.68 5.91
N GLY A 246 -6.31 -20.70 6.49
CA GLY A 246 -5.71 -20.79 7.83
C GLY A 246 -6.53 -20.15 8.95
N GLY A 247 -5.86 -19.64 9.99
CA GLY A 247 -6.49 -18.82 11.05
C GLY A 247 -7.13 -17.52 10.54
N TYR A 248 -6.87 -17.18 9.28
CA TYR A 248 -7.60 -16.19 8.50
C TYR A 248 -8.24 -16.90 7.31
N ARG A 249 -9.57 -16.80 7.18
CA ARG A 249 -10.34 -17.33 6.07
C ARG A 249 -10.98 -16.21 5.28
N ALA A 250 -10.67 -16.14 4.00
CA ALA A 250 -11.28 -15.22 3.05
C ALA A 250 -10.90 -15.59 1.62
N THR A 251 -11.73 -15.16 0.67
CA THR A 251 -11.37 -15.10 -0.75
C THR A 251 -10.92 -13.68 -1.06
N SER A 252 -9.69 -13.52 -1.54
CA SER A 252 -9.17 -12.24 -2.03
C SER A 252 -9.11 -12.28 -3.55
N LEU A 253 -9.64 -11.23 -4.17
CA LEU A 253 -9.66 -11.02 -5.60
C LEU A 253 -8.92 -9.73 -5.92
N VAL A 254 -8.15 -9.71 -6.99
CA VAL A 254 -7.71 -8.46 -7.61
C VAL A 254 -8.67 -8.15 -8.74
N LEU A 255 -9.30 -6.99 -8.67
CA LEU A 255 -10.24 -6.49 -9.66
C LEU A 255 -9.55 -5.42 -10.50
N GLU A 256 -9.68 -5.48 -11.82
CA GLU A 256 -9.39 -4.37 -12.71
C GLU A 256 -10.70 -3.66 -13.05
N ALA A 257 -10.76 -2.37 -12.76
CA ALA A 257 -11.93 -1.53 -12.97
C ALA A 257 -11.62 -0.44 -13.99
N GLY A 258 -12.47 -0.32 -15.01
CA GLY A 258 -12.50 0.86 -15.88
C GLY A 258 -13.14 2.04 -15.18
N TRP A 259 -12.75 3.25 -15.57
CA TRP A 259 -13.32 4.49 -15.04
C TRP A 259 -13.48 5.52 -16.15
N ASP A 260 -14.46 6.41 -15.98
CA ASP A 260 -14.78 7.45 -16.96
C ASP A 260 -14.08 8.76 -16.58
N ARG A 261 -13.19 9.21 -17.46
CA ARG A 261 -12.39 10.41 -17.26
C ARG A 261 -13.24 11.67 -17.14
N GLU A 262 -14.26 11.79 -17.96
CA GLU A 262 -15.13 12.96 -18.02
C GLU A 262 -16.05 13.02 -16.80
N GLU A 263 -16.59 11.87 -16.39
CA GLU A 263 -17.37 11.77 -15.15
C GLU A 263 -16.53 12.16 -13.94
N ILE A 264 -15.30 11.63 -13.81
CA ILE A 264 -14.42 11.95 -12.68
C ILE A 264 -14.04 13.43 -12.66
N ALA A 265 -13.73 14.00 -13.82
CA ALA A 265 -13.45 15.44 -13.92
C ALA A 265 -14.66 16.29 -13.51
N ARG A 266 -15.86 15.93 -13.98
CA ARG A 266 -17.11 16.63 -13.59
C ARG A 266 -17.34 16.52 -12.08
N ARG A 267 -17.15 15.34 -11.48
CA ARG A 267 -17.27 15.13 -10.04
C ARG A 267 -16.28 15.96 -9.24
N TYR A 268 -15.04 16.04 -9.69
CA TYR A 268 -14.02 16.87 -9.06
C TYR A 268 -14.45 18.34 -8.99
N GLU A 269 -15.06 18.84 -10.07
CA GLU A 269 -15.60 20.20 -10.14
C GLU A 269 -16.83 20.39 -9.24
N GLU A 270 -17.83 19.51 -9.35
CA GLU A 270 -19.09 19.55 -8.58
C GLU A 270 -18.85 19.53 -7.07
N CYS A 271 -17.94 18.67 -6.61
CA CYS A 271 -17.68 18.49 -5.17
C CYS A 271 -16.61 19.44 -4.62
N ARG A 272 -16.08 20.35 -5.45
CA ARG A 272 -14.94 21.22 -5.12
C ARG A 272 -13.75 20.42 -4.59
N GLY A 273 -13.39 19.33 -5.27
CA GLY A 273 -12.42 18.33 -4.82
C GLY A 273 -11.06 18.92 -4.43
N TRP A 274 -10.65 20.03 -5.07
CA TRP A 274 -9.40 20.74 -4.81
C TRP A 274 -9.25 21.23 -3.36
N GLU A 275 -10.33 21.53 -2.66
CA GLU A 275 -10.29 22.06 -1.29
C GLU A 275 -9.60 21.11 -0.31
N ARG A 276 -9.62 19.81 -0.60
CA ARG A 276 -8.96 18.78 0.20
C ARG A 276 -7.43 18.80 0.08
N TYR A 277 -6.89 19.54 -0.89
CA TYR A 277 -5.50 19.44 -1.32
C TYR A 277 -4.73 20.77 -1.29
N VAL A 278 -5.38 21.89 -0.95
CA VAL A 278 -4.79 23.24 -0.96
C VAL A 278 -3.53 23.43 -0.10
N ARG A 279 -3.29 22.51 0.86
CA ARG A 279 -2.10 22.55 1.74
C ARG A 279 -0.89 21.77 1.22
N ARG A 280 -0.93 21.27 -0.02
CA ARG A 280 0.14 20.42 -0.59
C ARG A 280 1.12 21.17 -1.50
N GLY A 281 1.21 22.49 -1.38
CA GLY A 281 2.17 23.30 -2.15
C GLY A 281 1.83 23.55 -3.62
N ILE A 282 0.67 23.07 -4.11
CA ILE A 282 0.14 23.45 -5.43
C ILE A 282 -0.90 24.57 -5.24
N PRO A 283 -0.78 25.70 -5.97
CA PRO A 283 -1.76 26.79 -5.90
C PRO A 283 -3.19 26.34 -6.20
N GLU A 284 -4.18 26.85 -5.48
CA GLU A 284 -5.59 26.47 -5.67
C GLU A 284 -6.06 26.68 -7.12
N GLN A 285 -5.62 27.76 -7.76
CA GLN A 285 -5.98 28.04 -9.16
C GLN A 285 -5.48 26.94 -10.12
N GLU A 286 -4.30 26.38 -9.85
CA GLU A 286 -3.76 25.24 -10.62
C GLU A 286 -4.55 23.96 -10.33
N LEU A 287 -4.92 23.70 -9.07
CA LEU A 287 -5.76 22.54 -8.73
C LEU A 287 -7.13 22.60 -9.41
N ARG A 288 -7.75 23.79 -9.46
CA ARG A 288 -9.05 24.01 -10.08
C ARG A 288 -9.04 23.81 -11.60
N LYS A 289 -8.04 24.38 -12.29
CA LYS A 289 -7.97 24.35 -13.76
C LYS A 289 -7.21 23.15 -14.32
N GLY A 290 -6.30 22.58 -13.52
CA GLY A 290 -5.33 21.59 -13.97
C GLY A 290 -5.83 20.14 -13.94
N PHE A 291 -6.92 19.84 -13.23
CA PHE A 291 -7.32 18.45 -13.00
C PHE A 291 -7.55 17.65 -14.28
N ARG A 292 -8.29 18.20 -15.26
CA ARG A 292 -8.52 17.54 -16.56
C ARG A 292 -7.23 17.26 -17.32
N ARG A 293 -6.34 18.26 -17.37
CA ARG A 293 -5.02 18.15 -18.00
C ARG A 293 -4.18 17.07 -17.32
N PHE A 294 -4.27 16.95 -16.00
CA PHE A 294 -3.56 15.89 -15.28
C PHE A 294 -4.07 14.50 -15.65
N LEU A 295 -5.31 14.33 -16.12
CA LEU A 295 -5.83 13.02 -16.52
C LEU A 295 -5.41 12.60 -17.94
N GLU A 296 -4.73 13.43 -18.74
CA GLU A 296 -4.42 13.15 -20.15
C GLU A 296 -3.66 11.82 -20.32
N ASP A 297 -2.63 11.62 -19.50
CA ASP A 297 -1.77 10.42 -19.50
C ASP A 297 -2.22 9.35 -18.49
N ALA A 298 -3.43 9.49 -17.94
CA ALA A 298 -3.94 8.57 -16.94
C ALA A 298 -4.37 7.26 -17.60
N GLU A 299 -3.95 6.14 -16.99
CA GLU A 299 -4.33 4.80 -17.40
C GLU A 299 -5.85 4.61 -17.29
N PRO A 300 -6.50 3.98 -18.30
CA PRO A 300 -7.97 3.87 -18.37
C PRO A 300 -8.55 2.90 -17.34
N THR A 301 -7.70 2.11 -16.69
CA THR A 301 -8.07 1.14 -15.66
C THR A 301 -7.18 1.26 -14.44
N LEU A 302 -7.70 0.83 -13.29
CA LEU A 302 -6.93 0.67 -12.06
C LEU A 302 -7.29 -0.65 -11.38
N ARG A 303 -6.41 -1.13 -10.49
CA ARG A 303 -6.64 -2.36 -9.74
C ARG A 303 -7.05 -2.11 -8.29
N LEU A 304 -7.99 -2.91 -7.81
CA LEU A 304 -8.55 -2.89 -6.46
C LEU A 304 -8.49 -4.29 -5.85
N GLU A 305 -8.19 -4.37 -4.56
CA GLU A 305 -8.38 -5.61 -3.79
C GLU A 305 -9.86 -5.74 -3.38
N LEU A 306 -10.47 -6.90 -3.63
CA LEU A 306 -11.78 -7.27 -3.11
C LEU A 306 -11.66 -8.49 -2.21
N ILE A 307 -12.04 -8.34 -0.95
CA ILE A 307 -12.09 -9.42 0.03
C ILE A 307 -13.54 -9.83 0.26
N LEU A 308 -13.85 -11.10 0.00
CA LEU A 308 -15.13 -11.72 0.32
C LEU A 308 -15.00 -12.47 1.64
N SER A 309 -15.89 -12.19 2.59
CA SER A 309 -15.76 -12.69 3.96
C SER A 309 -17.12 -12.81 4.62
N THR A 310 -17.34 -13.87 5.40
CA THR A 310 -18.54 -13.95 6.24
C THR A 310 -18.41 -13.04 7.46
N PHE A 311 -19.51 -12.82 8.20
CA PHE A 311 -19.43 -12.02 9.43
C PHE A 311 -18.52 -12.67 10.51
N PRO A 312 -18.60 -13.99 10.78
CA PRO A 312 -17.62 -14.65 11.66
C PRO A 312 -16.17 -14.47 11.20
N ASP A 313 -15.88 -14.60 9.91
CA ASP A 313 -14.53 -14.39 9.38
C ASP A 313 -14.05 -12.93 9.52
N LEU A 314 -14.98 -11.97 9.38
CA LEU A 314 -14.69 -10.57 9.65
C LEU A 314 -14.28 -10.38 11.11
N VAL A 315 -15.06 -10.94 12.05
CA VAL A 315 -14.80 -10.83 13.48
C VAL A 315 -13.42 -11.43 13.82
N GLU A 316 -13.12 -12.63 13.32
CA GLU A 316 -11.81 -13.26 13.52
C GLU A 316 -10.68 -12.38 12.95
N SER A 317 -10.88 -11.75 11.79
CA SER A 317 -9.86 -10.91 11.15
C SER A 317 -9.60 -9.56 11.84
N GLU A 318 -10.54 -9.07 12.65
CA GLU A 318 -10.47 -7.74 13.30
C GLU A 318 -10.29 -7.81 14.82
N PHE A 319 -10.62 -8.94 15.44
CA PHE A 319 -10.55 -9.18 16.89
C PHE A 319 -9.81 -10.46 17.28
N GLY A 320 -9.74 -11.46 16.40
CA GLY A 320 -9.17 -12.77 16.70
C GLY A 320 -7.65 -12.83 16.66
N GLN A 321 -7.12 -14.06 16.55
CA GLN A 321 -5.67 -14.30 16.50
C GLN A 321 -5.06 -13.77 15.19
N ALA A 322 -5.87 -13.71 14.14
CA ALA A 322 -5.47 -13.21 12.82
C ALA A 322 -5.63 -11.68 12.63
N ILE A 323 -5.79 -10.93 13.73
CA ILE A 323 -5.94 -9.46 13.69
C ILE A 323 -4.90 -8.82 12.76
N HIS A 324 -5.39 -7.99 11.85
CA HIS A 324 -4.59 -7.41 10.78
C HIS A 324 -3.33 -6.68 11.29
N GLU A 325 -3.45 -5.96 12.41
CA GLU A 325 -2.33 -5.22 13.01
C GLU A 325 -1.22 -6.13 13.55
N LYS A 326 -1.54 -7.29 14.15
CA LYS A 326 -0.51 -8.26 14.60
C LYS A 326 0.24 -8.85 13.41
N ARG A 327 -0.45 -9.17 12.31
CA ARG A 327 0.20 -9.66 11.07
C ARG A 327 1.18 -8.64 10.50
N ILE A 328 0.82 -7.36 10.54
CA ILE A 328 1.71 -6.27 10.13
C ILE A 328 2.95 -6.20 11.03
N LEU A 329 2.81 -6.33 12.35
CA LEU A 329 3.93 -6.31 13.28
C LEU A 329 4.85 -7.52 13.06
N ALA A 330 4.30 -8.72 12.96
CA ALA A 330 5.08 -9.92 12.65
C ALA A 330 5.86 -9.81 11.33
N GLN A 331 5.27 -9.16 10.30
CA GLN A 331 5.97 -8.88 9.04
C GLN A 331 7.12 -7.87 9.19
N ARG A 332 7.07 -6.97 10.18
CA ARG A 332 8.18 -6.05 10.48
C ARG A 332 9.30 -6.76 11.22
N ASP A 333 8.96 -7.61 12.18
CA ASP A 333 9.93 -8.30 13.03
C ASP A 333 10.69 -9.40 12.25
N ASN A 334 10.00 -10.08 11.32
CA ASN A 334 10.56 -11.18 10.54
C ASN A 334 11.22 -10.74 9.22
N ARG A 335 11.83 -9.55 9.16
CA ARG A 335 12.62 -9.14 7.97
C ARG A 335 13.83 -10.07 7.81
N THR A 336 13.79 -10.91 6.76
CA THR A 336 14.86 -11.86 6.41
C THR A 336 16.18 -11.17 6.05
N TYR A 337 16.10 -9.97 5.47
CA TYR A 337 17.27 -9.20 5.07
C TYR A 337 17.42 -7.96 5.95
N LYS A 338 18.55 -7.89 6.66
CA LYS A 338 18.97 -6.77 7.51
C LYS A 338 20.28 -6.24 6.96
N GLY A 339 20.21 -5.14 6.21
CA GLY A 339 21.37 -4.49 5.58
C GLY A 339 21.10 -2.99 5.39
N ASN A 340 22.10 -2.25 4.91
CA ASN A 340 21.95 -0.80 4.71
C ASN A 340 20.99 -0.48 3.55
N ILE A 341 20.99 -1.29 2.49
CA ILE A 341 20.17 -1.01 1.30
C ILE A 341 18.66 -1.03 1.64
N PRO A 342 18.09 -2.05 2.33
CA PRO A 342 16.68 -2.03 2.75
C PRO A 342 16.29 -0.82 3.59
N VAL A 343 17.17 -0.40 4.50
CA VAL A 343 16.92 0.79 5.35
C VAL A 343 16.88 2.05 4.50
N ASN A 344 17.82 2.18 3.55
CA ASN A 344 17.86 3.33 2.64
C ASN A 344 16.65 3.37 1.70
N VAL A 345 16.18 2.20 1.23
CA VAL A 345 14.92 2.10 0.47
C VAL A 345 13.74 2.58 1.31
N GLU A 346 13.64 2.13 2.56
CA GLU A 346 12.59 2.56 3.49
C GLU A 346 12.53 4.09 3.60
N PHE A 347 13.67 4.70 3.92
CA PHE A 347 13.76 6.14 4.13
C PHE A 347 13.45 6.92 2.85
N LEU A 348 13.97 6.47 1.70
CA LEU A 348 13.75 7.17 0.44
C LEU A 348 12.29 7.09 -0.02
N ILE A 349 11.64 5.93 0.09
CA ILE A 349 10.23 5.77 -0.29
C ILE A 349 9.33 6.52 0.69
N GLU A 350 9.64 6.51 1.99
CA GLU A 350 8.91 7.32 2.97
C GLU A 350 9.02 8.82 2.64
N TYR A 351 10.23 9.30 2.33
CA TYR A 351 10.48 10.68 1.92
C TYR A 351 9.73 11.04 0.62
N LEU A 352 9.72 10.16 -0.38
CA LEU A 352 8.97 10.34 -1.63
C LEU A 352 7.49 10.61 -1.37
N PHE A 353 6.84 9.77 -0.55
CA PHE A 353 5.46 10.04 -0.17
C PHE A 353 5.34 11.32 0.64
N ALA A 354 6.23 11.58 1.59
CA ALA A 354 6.18 12.79 2.41
C ALA A 354 6.18 14.07 1.57
N VAL A 355 7.01 14.16 0.51
CA VAL A 355 7.01 15.26 -0.45
C VAL A 355 5.62 15.49 -1.01
N GLY A 356 4.97 14.43 -1.51
CA GLY A 356 3.63 14.52 -2.13
C GLY A 356 2.47 14.89 -1.19
N PHE A 357 2.68 14.88 0.12
CA PHE A 357 1.69 15.34 1.13
C PHE A 357 2.08 16.65 1.81
N SER A 358 3.32 17.10 1.65
CA SER A 358 3.85 18.28 2.31
C SER A 358 3.44 19.57 1.60
N PRO A 359 3.50 20.73 2.28
CA PRO A 359 3.30 22.03 1.64
C PRO A 359 4.43 22.45 0.69
N GLN A 360 5.52 21.67 0.60
CA GLN A 360 6.67 21.97 -0.25
C GLN A 360 6.79 20.95 -1.40
N THR A 361 6.78 21.45 -2.63
CA THR A 361 6.95 20.64 -3.84
C THR A 361 8.36 20.69 -4.41
N ARG A 362 9.19 21.62 -3.95
CA ARG A 362 10.58 21.77 -4.38
C ARG A 362 11.47 20.84 -3.55
N VAL A 363 12.23 20.00 -4.25
CA VAL A 363 13.25 19.14 -3.66
C VAL A 363 14.58 19.55 -4.28
N ASP A 364 15.52 20.05 -3.47
CA ASP A 364 16.83 20.50 -3.98
C ASP A 364 17.84 19.35 -4.07
N ARG A 365 17.69 18.34 -3.22
CA ARG A 365 18.53 17.13 -3.21
C ARG A 365 17.78 15.93 -2.66
N LEU A 366 18.15 14.74 -3.09
CA LEU A 366 17.70 13.51 -2.46
C LEU A 366 18.47 13.31 -1.15
N PRO A 367 17.78 13.19 0.01
CA PRO A 367 18.45 13.08 1.30
C PRO A 367 19.08 11.71 1.51
N ILE A 368 18.61 10.69 0.79
CA ILE A 368 19.01 9.30 0.94
C ILE A 368 19.49 8.77 -0.41
N LYS A 369 20.61 8.04 -0.39
CA LYS A 369 21.17 7.29 -1.51
C LYS A 369 21.34 5.83 -1.11
N LEU A 370 21.06 4.88 -1.99
CA LEU A 370 21.09 3.46 -1.61
C LEU A 370 22.47 2.96 -1.19
N TRP A 371 23.54 3.60 -1.68
CA TRP A 371 24.93 3.32 -1.33
C TRP A 371 25.48 4.16 -0.16
N GLY A 372 24.60 4.87 0.58
CA GLY A 372 24.98 5.64 1.76
C GLY A 372 24.70 4.91 3.08
N ARG A 373 25.00 5.58 4.20
CA ARG A 373 24.64 5.14 5.55
C ARG A 373 23.94 6.29 6.26
N TYR A 374 22.73 6.04 6.76
CA TYR A 374 21.90 7.04 7.40
C TYR A 374 21.25 6.47 8.65
N LEU A 375 21.02 7.33 9.62
CA LEU A 375 20.24 7.00 10.81
C LEU A 375 18.77 7.35 10.57
N PRO A 376 17.83 6.73 11.32
CA PRO A 376 16.41 7.11 11.26
C PRO A 376 16.18 8.61 11.47
N ASP A 377 16.99 9.27 12.30
CA ASP A 377 16.89 10.71 12.55
C ASP A 377 17.11 11.56 11.30
N THR A 378 17.90 11.07 10.34
CA THR A 378 18.13 11.76 9.06
C THR A 378 16.84 11.92 8.27
N VAL A 379 16.04 10.85 8.13
CA VAL A 379 14.78 10.92 7.38
C VAL A 379 13.74 11.74 8.14
N ILE A 380 13.72 11.64 9.48
CA ILE A 380 12.82 12.42 10.33
C ILE A 380 13.07 13.92 10.16
N GLY A 381 14.34 14.36 10.24
CA GLY A 381 14.71 15.77 10.01
C GLY A 381 14.32 16.25 8.62
N CYS A 382 14.62 15.46 7.58
CA CYS A 382 14.24 15.80 6.20
C CYS A 382 12.72 15.93 6.02
N ILE A 383 11.93 15.04 6.62
CA ILE A 383 10.47 15.13 6.57
C ILE A 383 9.98 16.37 7.34
N ARG A 384 10.51 16.66 8.53
CA ARG A 384 10.13 17.87 9.30
C ARG A 384 10.37 19.15 8.50
N ASN A 385 11.49 19.23 7.78
CA ASN A 385 11.82 20.35 6.92
C ASN A 385 10.78 20.58 5.81
N LEU A 386 10.24 19.51 5.20
CA LEU A 386 9.14 19.62 4.23
C LEU A 386 7.88 20.28 4.80
N TYR A 387 7.66 20.16 6.12
CA TYR A 387 6.54 20.78 6.84
C TYR A 387 6.92 22.09 7.55
N SER A 388 8.15 22.59 7.35
CA SER A 388 8.67 23.79 8.04
C SER A 388 8.58 23.69 9.57
N ILE A 389 8.76 22.48 10.12
CA ILE A 389 8.80 22.24 11.56
C ILE A 389 10.25 22.45 12.01
N PRO A 390 10.53 23.38 12.93
CA PRO A 390 11.90 23.67 13.38
C PRO A 390 12.56 22.45 14.04
N GLU A 391 13.88 22.35 13.94
CA GLU A 391 14.67 21.27 14.55
C GLU A 391 15.00 21.52 16.03
N ASP A 392 14.64 22.68 16.58
CA ASP A 392 15.03 23.07 17.93
C ASP A 392 14.57 22.07 19.00
N ASP A 393 15.55 21.44 19.66
CA ASP A 393 15.36 20.79 20.94
C ASP A 393 14.98 21.84 21.98
N LEU A 394 14.13 21.46 22.94
CA LEU A 394 13.57 22.26 24.04
C LEU A 394 14.59 22.88 25.02
N LEU A 395 15.86 23.00 24.63
CA LEU A 395 16.97 23.58 25.38
C LEU A 395 17.67 24.67 24.55
N MET A 396 16.94 25.75 24.25
CA MET A 396 17.52 27.09 24.08
C MET A 396 16.79 28.09 24.95
#